data_AF-A0A3N6MM45-F1
#
_entry.id   AF-A0A3N6MM45-F1
#
_cell.length_a   1.000
_cell.length_b   1.000
_cell.length_c   1.000
_cell.angle_alpha   90.00
_cell.angle_beta   90.00
_cell.angle_gamma   90.00
#
_symmetry.space_group_name_H-M   'P 1'
#
loop_
_entity.id
_entity.type
_entity.pdbx_description
1 polymer ?
#
loop_
_entity_poly.entity_id
_entity_poly.type
_entity_poly.pdbx_seq_one_letter_code
_entity_poly.pdbx_strand_id
1 'polypeptide(L)'
;MRPRKDDEALVDVLDVLLRDGAVLRADVIVSVADVPLVGIKLTAAIAGMETMTDYGLFEQWDVDRRRSAITRRQYGRRNDGE
;
A
#
# COMPACT_ATOMS: atom_id res chain seq x y z
N MET A 1 22.89 7.81 -24.95
CA MET A 1 21.61 7.08 -24.74
C MET A 1 20.82 7.84 -23.69
N ARG A 2 19.69 8.46 -24.05
CA ARG A 2 18.83 9.15 -23.07
C ARG A 2 17.84 8.12 -22.52
N PRO A 3 17.68 7.98 -21.20
CA PRO A 3 16.65 7.10 -20.66
C PRO A 3 15.29 7.67 -21.06
N ARG A 4 14.57 6.96 -21.95
CA ARG A 4 13.15 7.20 -22.16
C ARG A 4 12.43 6.64 -20.94
N LYS A 5 11.56 7.44 -20.33
CA LYS A 5 10.50 6.89 -19.49
C LYS A 5 9.52 6.22 -20.45
N ASP A 6 9.67 4.93 -20.64
CA ASP A 6 8.66 4.13 -21.31
C ASP A 6 7.63 3.78 -20.23
N ASP A 7 6.49 4.47 -20.24
CA ASP A 7 5.44 4.32 -19.22
C ASP A 7 4.95 2.86 -19.10
N GLU A 8 5.04 2.08 -20.18
CA GLU A 8 4.81 0.62 -20.19
C GLU A 8 5.70 -0.11 -19.18
N ALA A 9 6.99 0.21 -19.08
CA ALA A 9 7.89 -0.46 -18.15
C ALA A 9 7.54 -0.16 -16.68
N LEU A 10 6.98 1.01 -16.38
CA LEU A 10 6.50 1.34 -15.04
C LEU A 10 5.23 0.56 -14.70
N VAL A 11 4.31 0.43 -15.67
CA VAL A 11 3.08 -0.36 -15.49
C VAL A 11 3.42 -1.83 -15.27
N ASP A 12 4.31 -2.41 -16.07
CA ASP A 12 4.73 -3.80 -15.93
C ASP A 12 5.36 -4.09 -14.56
N VAL A 13 6.21 -3.18 -14.08
CA VAL A 13 6.81 -3.29 -12.74
C VAL A 13 5.73 -3.16 -11.67
N LEU A 14 4.79 -2.23 -11.81
CA LEU A 14 3.71 -2.06 -10.87
C LEU A 14 2.82 -3.32 -10.80
N ASP A 15 2.51 -3.93 -11.94
CA ASP A 15 1.72 -5.17 -12.01
C ASP A 15 2.41 -6.31 -11.25
N VAL A 16 3.71 -6.50 -11.46
CA VAL A 16 4.48 -7.52 -10.72
C VAL A 16 4.52 -7.20 -9.23
N LEU A 17 4.75 -5.93 -8.85
CA LEU A 17 4.76 -5.52 -7.45
C LEU A 17 3.41 -5.77 -6.77
N LEU A 18 2.31 -5.48 -7.43
CA LEU A 18 0.97 -5.68 -6.87
C LEU A 18 0.60 -7.15 -6.80
N ARG A 19 1.01 -7.97 -7.79
CA ARG A 19 0.66 -9.40 -7.83
C ARG A 19 1.54 -10.25 -6.93
N ASP A 20 2.86 -10.14 -7.06
CA ASP A 20 3.81 -11.06 -6.42
C ASP A 20 4.35 -10.47 -5.10
N GLY A 21 4.35 -9.14 -4.97
CA GLY A 21 4.81 -8.41 -3.79
C GLY A 21 6.31 -8.13 -3.77
N ALA A 22 6.72 -7.13 -2.99
CA ALA A 22 8.12 -6.83 -2.72
C ALA A 22 8.33 -6.27 -1.31
N VAL A 23 9.53 -6.49 -0.77
CA VAL A 23 9.97 -5.89 0.50
C VAL A 23 11.08 -4.88 0.22
N LEU A 24 10.78 -3.60 0.44
CA LEU A 24 11.74 -2.51 0.36
C LEU A 24 12.38 -2.28 1.73
N ARG A 25 13.71 -2.25 1.76
CA ARG A 25 14.49 -1.89 2.94
C ARG A 25 15.31 -0.66 2.63
N ALA A 26 15.18 0.35 3.48
CA ALA A 26 15.91 1.60 3.34
C ALA A 26 16.39 2.08 4.71
N ASP A 27 17.44 2.87 4.71
CA ASP A 27 17.96 3.56 5.87
C ASP A 27 18.05 5.06 5.59
N VAL A 28 17.75 5.85 6.60
CA VAL A 28 17.82 7.31 6.56
C VAL A 28 18.64 7.77 7.74
N ILE A 29 19.64 8.61 7.48
CA ILE A 29 20.47 9.22 8.52
C ILE A 29 20.22 10.73 8.49
N VAL A 30 19.86 11.28 9.64
CA VAL A 30 19.69 12.72 9.84
C VAL A 30 20.89 13.25 10.60
N SER A 31 21.60 14.19 9.97
CA SER A 31 22.82 14.81 10.50
C SER A 31 22.62 16.31 10.73
N VAL A 32 23.33 16.86 11.70
CA VAL A 32 23.39 18.31 11.97
C VAL A 32 24.86 18.69 12.14
N ALA A 33 25.31 19.71 11.41
CA ALA A 33 26.71 20.14 11.42
C ALA A 33 27.71 18.97 11.24
N ASP A 34 27.43 18.11 10.25
CA ASP A 34 28.21 16.90 9.93
C ASP A 34 28.26 15.82 11.04
N VAL A 35 27.47 15.97 12.10
CA VAL A 35 27.31 14.95 13.15
C VAL A 35 26.03 14.15 12.91
N PRO A 36 26.10 12.81 12.73
CA PRO A 36 24.91 11.97 12.60
C PRO A 36 24.19 11.84 13.94
N LEU A 37 22.92 12.26 14.00
CA LEU A 37 22.14 12.29 15.25
C LEU A 37 21.05 11.22 15.31
N VAL A 38 20.39 10.95 14.18
CA VAL A 38 19.25 10.02 14.12
C VAL A 38 19.44 9.07 12.95
N GLY A 39 19.39 7.76 13.23
CA GLY A 39 19.29 6.72 12.22
C GLY A 39 17.88 6.12 12.21
N ILE A 40 17.26 6.04 11.05
CA ILE A 40 15.92 5.47 10.85
C ILE A 40 16.06 4.28 9.91
N LYS A 41 15.57 3.11 10.35
CA LYS A 41 15.51 1.89 9.53
C LYS A 41 14.09 1.70 9.05
N LEU A 42 13.89 1.76 7.74
CA LEU A 42 12.60 1.59 7.09
C LEU A 42 12.52 0.20 6.47
N THR A 43 11.40 -0.48 6.68
CA THR A 43 11.06 -1.73 5.99
C THR A 43 9.59 -1.66 5.60
N ALA A 44 9.33 -1.74 4.31
CA ALA A 44 7.98 -1.66 3.75
C ALA A 44 7.73 -2.91 2.90
N ALA A 45 6.66 -3.63 3.19
CA ALA A 45 6.11 -4.60 2.26
C ALA A 45 5.14 -3.85 1.33
N ILE A 46 5.24 -4.09 0.03
CA ILE A 46 4.40 -3.49 -1.01
C ILE A 46 3.83 -4.63 -1.85
N ALA A 47 2.51 -4.72 -1.91
CA ALA A 47 1.75 -5.67 -2.71
C ALA A 47 0.30 -5.19 -2.79
N GLY A 48 -0.51 -5.81 -3.65
CA GLY A 48 -1.96 -5.62 -3.65
C GLY A 48 -2.56 -6.04 -2.32
N MET A 49 -3.70 -5.44 -1.95
CA MET A 49 -4.36 -5.74 -0.67
C MET A 49 -4.79 -7.22 -0.55
N GLU A 50 -5.23 -7.82 -1.65
CA GLU A 50 -5.54 -9.25 -1.73
C GLU A 50 -4.29 -10.08 -1.44
N THR A 51 -3.21 -9.87 -2.19
CA THR A 51 -1.91 -10.51 -1.97
C THR A 51 -1.37 -10.31 -0.55
N MET A 52 -1.50 -9.11 0.01
CA MET A 52 -1.10 -8.85 1.40
C MET A 52 -1.89 -9.72 2.38
N THR A 53 -3.20 -9.82 2.19
CA THR A 53 -4.07 -10.65 3.03
C THR A 53 -3.73 -12.13 2.87
N ASP A 54 -3.43 -12.59 1.66
CA ASP A 54 -2.98 -13.97 1.39
C ASP A 54 -1.65 -14.29 2.10
N TYR A 55 -0.79 -13.28 2.27
CA TYR A 55 0.42 -13.38 3.09
C TYR A 55 0.20 -13.17 4.60
N GLY A 56 -1.06 -13.06 5.06
CA GLY A 56 -1.42 -12.87 6.47
C GLY A 56 -1.19 -11.45 7.00
N LEU A 57 -0.96 -10.48 6.12
CA LEU A 57 -0.81 -9.06 6.46
C LEU A 57 -2.15 -8.34 6.32
N PHE A 58 -2.44 -7.41 7.22
CA PHE A 58 -3.63 -6.54 7.16
C PHE A 58 -5.01 -7.26 7.20
N GLU A 59 -5.08 -8.53 7.62
CA GLU A 59 -6.34 -9.30 7.72
C GLU A 59 -7.43 -8.57 8.53
N GLN A 60 -7.06 -8.00 9.68
CA GLN A 60 -8.02 -7.28 10.54
C GLN A 60 -8.53 -5.99 9.89
N TRP A 61 -7.68 -5.33 9.09
CA TRP A 61 -8.07 -4.13 8.34
C TRP A 61 -9.06 -4.46 7.22
N ASP A 62 -8.91 -5.59 6.54
CA ASP A 62 -9.85 -6.07 5.53
C ASP A 62 -11.24 -6.39 6.13
N VAL A 63 -11.28 -7.05 7.29
CA VAL A 63 -12.54 -7.36 8.02
C VAL A 63 -13.29 -6.08 8.42
N ASP A 64 -12.59 -5.09 8.98
CA ASP A 64 -13.19 -3.83 9.40
C ASP A 64 -13.69 -3.00 8.21
N ARG A 65 -12.95 -3.03 7.10
CA ARG A 65 -13.35 -2.36 5.85
C ARG A 65 -14.62 -2.98 5.25
N ARG A 66 -14.73 -4.32 5.21
CA ARG A 66 -15.94 -5.01 4.73
C ARG A 66 -17.16 -4.69 5.59
N ARG A 67 -17.02 -4.64 6.92
CA ARG A 67 -18.10 -4.23 7.83
C ARG A 67 -18.59 -2.82 7.52
N SER A 68 -17.68 -1.87 7.31
CA SER A 68 -18.03 -0.48 6.97
C SER A 68 -18.73 -0.32 5.61
N ALA A 69 -18.45 -1.22 4.65
CA ALA A 69 -19.12 -1.23 3.34
C ALA A 69 -20.57 -1.73 3.41
N ILE A 70 -20.86 -2.68 4.30
CA ILE A 70 -22.21 -3.24 4.50
C ILE A 70 -23.15 -2.21 5.15
N THR A 71 -22.67 -1.46 6.14
CA THR A 71 -23.47 -0.41 6.81
C THR A 71 -23.91 0.70 5.84
N ARG A 72 -23.08 1.02 4.82
CA ARG A 72 -23.41 2.06 3.84
C ARG A 72 -24.60 1.69 2.94
N ARG A 73 -24.81 0.40 2.66
CA ARG A 73 -25.94 -0.06 1.83
C ARG A 73 -27.28 -0.02 2.55
N GLN A 74 -27.29 -0.09 3.89
CA GLN A 74 -28.54 -0.07 4.65
C GLN A 74 -29.17 1.32 4.79
N TYR A 75 -28.39 2.40 4.67
CA TYR A 75 -28.92 3.76 4.74
C TYR A 75 -29.58 4.25 3.45
N GLY A 76 -29.22 3.69 2.28
CA GLY A 76 -29.79 4.09 0.99
C GLY A 76 -31.18 3.52 0.67
N ARG A 77 -31.69 2.55 1.45
CA ARG A 77 -32.96 1.85 1.15
C ARG A 77 -34.16 2.31 1.98
N ARG A 78 -34.01 3.38 2.79
CA ARG A 78 -35.08 3.90 3.65
C ARG A 78 -35.81 5.13 3.12
N ASN A 79 -35.40 5.68 1.96
CA ASN A 79 -35.97 6.92 1.41
C ASN A 79 -36.87 6.75 0.17
N ASP A 80 -37.19 5.53 -0.24
CA ASP A 80 -37.99 5.28 -1.46
C ASP A 80 -39.45 4.86 -1.14
N GLY A 81 -40.04 5.44 -0.09
CA GLY A 81 -41.38 5.09 0.37
C GLY A 81 -42.13 6.29 0.94
N GLU A 82 -42.42 7.28 0.11
CA GLU A 82 -43.50 8.26 0.30
C GLU A 82 -44.37 8.31 -0.97
#